data_AF-A0A2V5SVL0-F1
#
_entry.id   AF-A0A2V5SVL0-F1
#
_cell.length_a   1.000
_cell.length_b   1.000
_cell.length_c   1.000
_cell.angle_alpha   90.00
_cell.angle_beta   90.00
_cell.angle_gamma   90.00
#
_symmetry.space_group_name_H-M   'P 1'
#
loop_
_entity.id
_entity.type
_entity.pdbx_description
1 polymer ?
#
loop_
_entity_poly.entity_id
_entity_poly.type
_entity_poly.pdbx_seq_one_letter_code
_entity_poly.pdbx_strand_id
1 'polypeptide(L)'
;NNGSDTFGIPDRVPGSDPINHNWKSSPGLQYINTNAFRVPMATPAIASQCVPFSKVAGSCANLLGNAGRNSIDGPGLANLDLSLYKNFAVPKISESFKVQFRAEFFNVLNHPSFGPPLAFQGGTTAQLFGADGLPSGTESMPLRAPGNLALNPPGARPAAPSK
;
A
#
# COMPACT_ATOMS: atom_id res chain seq x y z
N ASN A 1 -15.41 4.22 16.80
CA ASN A 1 -15.22 2.75 16.82
C ASN A 1 -16.42 2.17 17.57
N ASN A 2 -17.49 1.79 16.86
CA ASN A 2 -18.79 1.46 17.45
C ASN A 2 -19.01 -0.04 17.72
N GLY A 3 -17.95 -0.84 17.81
CA GLY A 3 -18.06 -2.24 18.26
C GLY A 3 -18.88 -3.18 17.36
N SER A 4 -19.28 -2.75 16.16
CA SER A 4 -20.04 -3.56 15.19
C SER A 4 -19.15 -4.32 14.21
N ASP A 5 -17.83 -4.15 14.28
CA ASP A 5 -16.89 -4.83 13.40
C ASP A 5 -16.54 -6.21 13.99
N THR A 6 -17.49 -7.13 13.91
CA THR A 6 -17.46 -8.52 14.42
C THR A 6 -16.36 -9.41 13.80
N PHE A 7 -15.36 -8.84 13.12
CA PHE A 7 -14.34 -9.60 12.39
C PHE A 7 -12.95 -8.92 12.40
N GLY A 8 -12.79 -7.83 13.15
CA GLY A 8 -11.73 -6.86 12.86
C GLY A 8 -10.31 -7.23 13.32
N ILE A 9 -10.16 -8.05 14.37
CA ILE A 9 -8.85 -8.29 14.99
C ILE A 9 -8.56 -9.79 15.07
N PRO A 10 -7.57 -10.31 14.31
CA PRO A 10 -7.16 -11.70 14.40
C PRO A 10 -6.27 -11.95 15.63
N ASP A 11 -6.04 -13.22 15.92
CA ASP A 11 -4.98 -13.64 16.84
C ASP A 11 -3.63 -13.67 16.13
N ARG A 12 -2.60 -13.14 16.79
CA ARG A 12 -1.21 -13.32 16.41
C ARG A 12 -0.72 -14.69 16.89
N VAL A 13 -0.08 -15.43 15.99
CA VAL A 13 0.60 -16.68 16.33
C VAL A 13 1.96 -16.34 16.98
N PRO A 14 2.24 -16.82 18.20
CA PRO A 14 3.54 -16.58 18.82
C PRO A 14 4.68 -17.24 18.05
N GLY A 15 5.80 -16.54 17.87
CA GLY A 15 7.01 -17.07 17.23
C GLY A 15 7.01 -17.05 15.69
N SER A 16 5.91 -16.70 15.05
CA SER A 16 5.87 -16.52 13.59
C SER A 16 6.14 -15.06 13.19
N ASP A 17 6.94 -14.88 12.13
CA ASP A 17 7.15 -13.56 11.53
C ASP A 17 5.91 -13.13 10.73
N PRO A 18 5.29 -11.97 11.02
CA PRO A 18 4.15 -11.46 10.27
C PRO A 18 4.49 -10.98 8.86
N ILE A 19 5.76 -10.91 8.48
CA ILE A 19 6.22 -10.44 7.18
C ILE A 19 6.98 -11.56 6.46
N ASN A 20 6.61 -11.83 5.21
CA ASN A 20 7.40 -12.68 4.34
C ASN A 20 8.53 -11.85 3.74
N HIS A 21 9.79 -12.04 4.13
CA HIS A 21 10.89 -11.19 3.65
C HIS A 21 11.27 -11.40 2.18
N ASN A 22 10.98 -12.59 1.63
CA ASN A 22 11.26 -12.96 0.25
C ASN A 22 10.13 -12.62 -0.74
N TRP A 23 9.07 -11.94 -0.29
CA TRP A 23 7.91 -11.56 -1.10
C TRP A 23 8.25 -10.83 -2.42
N LYS A 24 9.33 -10.03 -2.43
CA LYS A 24 9.77 -9.31 -3.64
C LYS A 24 10.34 -10.24 -4.73
N SER A 25 10.91 -11.36 -4.33
CA SER A 25 11.63 -12.28 -5.21
C SER A 25 10.84 -13.58 -5.47
N SER A 26 9.69 -13.75 -4.82
CA SER A 26 8.83 -14.91 -4.92
C SER A 26 7.47 -14.51 -5.52
N PRO A 27 7.24 -14.77 -6.82
CA PRO A 27 5.96 -14.47 -7.46
C PRO A 27 4.79 -15.15 -6.72
N GLY A 28 3.75 -14.39 -6.37
CA GLY A 28 2.58 -14.89 -5.65
C GLY A 28 2.74 -15.00 -4.13
N LEU A 29 3.87 -14.60 -3.56
CA LEU A 29 4.04 -14.51 -2.11
C LEU A 29 3.65 -13.13 -1.62
N GLN A 30 2.66 -13.07 -0.74
CA GLN A 30 2.19 -11.82 -0.13
C GLN A 30 3.23 -11.24 0.84
N TYR A 31 3.27 -9.90 0.96
CA TYR A 31 4.10 -9.22 1.95
C TYR A 31 3.73 -9.63 3.38
N ILE A 32 2.44 -9.66 3.70
CA ILE A 32 1.96 -10.13 5.01
C ILE A 32 1.92 -11.65 5.01
N ASN A 33 2.58 -12.26 6.00
CA ASN A 33 2.46 -13.69 6.25
C ASN A 33 1.15 -13.97 6.98
N THR A 34 0.14 -14.42 6.24
CA THR A 34 -1.16 -14.77 6.81
C THR A 34 -1.10 -15.93 7.79
N ASN A 35 -0.06 -16.79 7.74
CA ASN A 35 0.13 -17.86 8.73
C ASN A 35 0.53 -17.35 10.12
N ALA A 36 1.04 -16.12 10.21
CA ALA A 36 1.34 -15.48 11.49
C ALA A 36 0.09 -14.95 12.19
N PHE A 37 -1.06 -15.06 11.54
CA PHE A 37 -2.36 -14.66 12.04
C PHE A 37 -3.32 -15.84 11.95
N ARG A 38 -4.32 -15.85 12.83
CA ARG A 38 -5.44 -16.79 12.74
C ARG A 38 -6.72 -16.09 13.17
N VAL A 39 -7.85 -16.58 12.72
CA VAL A 39 -9.13 -16.16 13.29
C VAL A 39 -9.19 -16.53 14.79
N PRO A 40 -9.86 -15.72 15.63
CA PRO A 40 -10.00 -16.04 17.04
C PRO A 40 -10.71 -17.37 17.25
N MET A 41 -10.22 -18.18 18.20
CA MET A 41 -10.74 -19.51 18.49
C MET A 41 -11.57 -19.52 19.76
N ALA A 42 -12.67 -20.26 19.76
CA ALA A 42 -13.51 -20.44 20.93
C ALA A 42 -12.77 -21.27 21.98
N THR A 43 -12.79 -20.81 23.23
CA THR A 43 -12.43 -21.67 24.38
C THR A 43 -13.65 -22.51 24.78
N PRO A 44 -13.47 -23.64 25.48
CA PRO A 44 -14.60 -24.45 25.96
C PRO A 44 -15.62 -23.65 26.79
N ALA A 45 -15.16 -22.59 27.47
CA ALA A 45 -16.01 -21.72 28.29
C ALA A 45 -16.95 -20.81 27.47
N ILE A 46 -16.58 -20.45 26.24
CA ILE A 46 -17.34 -19.50 25.39
C ILE A 46 -17.94 -20.14 24.14
N ALA A 47 -17.71 -21.44 23.91
CA ALA A 47 -18.09 -22.13 22.69
C ALA A 47 -19.59 -22.01 22.34
N SER A 48 -20.47 -21.99 23.35
CA SER A 48 -21.93 -21.85 23.15
C SER A 48 -22.38 -20.44 22.74
N GLN A 49 -21.52 -19.43 22.89
CA GLN A 49 -21.78 -18.03 22.58
C GLN A 49 -21.09 -17.58 21.29
N CYS A 50 -20.33 -18.46 20.66
CA CYS A 50 -19.54 -18.15 19.48
C CYS A 50 -20.34 -18.31 18.20
N VAL A 51 -20.22 -17.31 17.32
CA VAL A 51 -20.62 -17.39 15.91
C VAL A 51 -19.39 -17.85 15.12
N PRO A 52 -19.37 -19.07 14.58
CA PRO A 52 -18.21 -19.56 13.85
C PRO A 52 -18.09 -18.92 12.47
N PHE A 53 -16.86 -18.77 12.00
CA PHE A 53 -16.59 -18.55 10.59
C PHE A 53 -16.96 -19.80 9.77
N SER A 54 -17.58 -19.60 8.61
CA SER A 54 -18.16 -20.68 7.79
C SER A 54 -17.19 -21.76 7.33
N LYS A 55 -15.87 -21.50 7.30
CA LYS A 55 -14.84 -22.45 6.87
C LYS A 55 -13.82 -22.82 7.95
N VAL A 56 -13.95 -22.29 9.17
CA VAL A 56 -13.02 -22.58 10.27
C VAL A 56 -13.79 -23.08 11.48
N ALA A 57 -13.81 -24.39 11.68
CA ALA A 57 -14.50 -25.00 12.82
C ALA A 57 -13.87 -24.60 14.16
N GLY A 58 -14.71 -24.34 15.18
CA GLY A 58 -14.26 -23.92 16.50
C GLY A 58 -13.77 -22.46 16.57
N SER A 59 -13.90 -21.69 15.49
CA SER A 59 -13.63 -20.27 15.49
C SER A 59 -14.77 -19.47 16.16
N CYS A 60 -14.46 -18.23 16.53
CA CYS A 60 -15.40 -17.33 17.19
C CYS A 60 -15.27 -15.93 16.57
N ALA A 61 -16.11 -15.64 15.58
CA ALA A 61 -16.07 -14.35 14.88
C ALA A 61 -16.33 -13.18 15.82
N ASN A 62 -17.30 -13.32 16.72
CA ASN A 62 -17.64 -12.31 17.72
C ASN A 62 -16.61 -12.14 18.86
N LEU A 63 -15.46 -12.80 18.78
CA LEU A 63 -14.33 -12.59 19.69
C LEU A 63 -13.29 -11.67 19.05
N LEU A 64 -12.72 -10.76 19.83
CA LEU A 64 -11.57 -9.98 19.40
C LEU A 64 -10.29 -10.77 19.68
N GLY A 65 -9.45 -10.94 18.66
CA GLY A 65 -8.12 -11.53 18.82
C GLY A 65 -7.11 -10.59 19.49
N ASN A 66 -5.88 -11.08 19.65
CA ASN A 66 -4.82 -10.37 20.36
C ASN A 66 -3.83 -9.57 19.47
N ALA A 67 -4.05 -9.49 18.15
CA ALA A 67 -3.15 -8.75 17.28
C ALA A 67 -3.18 -7.24 17.59
N GLY A 68 -2.00 -6.64 17.75
CA GLY A 68 -1.87 -5.20 17.96
C GLY A 68 -2.30 -4.40 16.73
N ARG A 69 -2.96 -3.25 16.96
CA ARG A 69 -3.19 -2.25 15.90
C ARG A 69 -1.86 -1.69 15.42
N ASN A 70 -1.74 -1.42 14.13
CA ASN A 70 -0.53 -0.88 13.50
C ASN A 70 0.75 -1.69 13.82
N SER A 71 0.62 -3.02 13.93
CA SER A 71 1.74 -3.92 14.30
C SER A 71 2.57 -4.39 13.11
N ILE A 72 2.25 -3.95 11.89
CA ILE A 72 2.95 -4.25 10.64
C ILE A 72 3.07 -2.95 9.86
N ASP A 73 4.30 -2.58 9.52
CA ASP A 73 4.60 -1.48 8.62
C ASP A 73 4.63 -1.97 7.17
N GLY A 74 4.14 -1.15 6.25
CA GLY A 74 4.15 -1.44 4.83
C GLY A 74 5.58 -1.52 4.25
N PRO A 75 5.72 -2.07 3.04
CA PRO A 75 7.02 -2.12 2.38
C PRO A 75 7.56 -0.71 2.14
N GLY A 76 8.86 -0.51 2.33
CA GLY A 76 9.49 0.80 2.13
C GLY A 76 9.40 1.29 0.69
N LEU A 77 9.13 2.58 0.50
CA LEU A 77 9.15 3.26 -0.79
C LEU A 77 10.45 4.04 -0.92
N ALA A 78 11.18 3.77 -2.01
CA ALA A 78 12.35 4.55 -2.41
C ALA A 78 12.21 4.87 -3.90
N ASN A 79 12.21 6.17 -4.22
CA ASN A 79 12.19 6.66 -5.60
C ASN A 79 13.27 7.75 -5.73
N LEU A 80 13.95 7.75 -6.87
CA LEU A 80 14.90 8.79 -7.24
C LEU A 80 14.43 9.45 -8.52
N ASP A 81 14.09 10.73 -8.42
CA ASP A 81 13.69 11.56 -9.56
C ASP A 81 14.78 12.60 -9.83
N LEU A 82 15.07 12.85 -11.10
CA LEU A 82 16.10 13.79 -11.55
C LEU A 82 15.47 14.88 -12.42
N SER A 83 15.62 16.13 -11.99
CA SER A 83 15.19 17.30 -12.76
C SER A 83 16.38 18.18 -13.12
N LEU A 84 16.58 18.41 -14.41
CA LEU A 84 17.60 19.31 -14.95
C LEU A 84 16.91 20.49 -15.63
N TYR A 85 17.29 21.72 -15.27
CA TYR A 85 16.83 22.91 -15.96
C TYR A 85 17.96 23.89 -16.25
N LYS A 86 17.91 24.52 -17.42
CA LYS A 86 18.86 25.54 -17.85
C LYS A 86 18.15 26.65 -18.60
N ASN A 87 18.39 27.89 -18.18
CA ASN A 87 17.93 29.07 -18.90
C ASN A 87 19.07 29.60 -19.79
N PHE A 88 18.80 29.75 -21.08
CA PHE A 88 19.69 30.40 -22.03
C PHE A 88 19.11 31.76 -22.38
N ALA A 89 19.83 32.84 -22.04
CA ALA A 89 19.48 34.17 -22.52
C ALA A 89 19.82 34.27 -24.02
N VAL A 90 18.90 34.78 -24.83
CA VAL A 90 19.13 35.02 -26.26
C VAL A 90 19.13 36.54 -26.51
N PRO A 91 20.23 37.22 -26.17
CA PRO A 91 20.32 38.68 -26.31
C PRO A 91 20.19 39.16 -27.76
N LYS A 92 20.41 38.28 -28.74
CA LYS A 92 20.19 38.58 -30.18
C LYS A 92 18.72 38.79 -30.55
N ILE A 93 17.76 38.34 -29.74
CA ILE A 93 16.32 38.55 -29.96
C ILE A 93 15.84 39.73 -29.10
N SER A 94 16.21 39.74 -27.82
CA SER A 94 15.97 40.84 -26.89
C SER A 94 16.79 40.61 -25.62
N GLU A 95 17.21 41.68 -24.96
CA GLU A 95 17.90 41.63 -23.65
C GLU A 95 17.09 40.90 -22.57
N SER A 96 15.77 40.80 -22.75
CA SER A 96 14.86 40.11 -21.83
C SER A 96 14.48 38.69 -22.27
N PHE A 97 14.88 38.26 -23.48
CA PHE A 97 14.46 36.96 -24.02
C PHE A 97 15.30 35.81 -23.44
N LYS A 98 14.63 34.82 -22.84
CA LYS A 98 15.26 33.64 -22.23
C LYS A 98 14.50 32.37 -22.66
N VAL A 99 15.24 31.34 -23.06
CA VAL A 99 14.74 30.01 -23.37
C VAL A 99 15.07 29.08 -22.21
N GLN A 100 14.07 28.38 -21.66
CA GLN A 100 14.28 27.37 -20.62
C GLN A 100 14.24 25.98 -21.23
N PHE A 101 15.31 25.21 -21.04
CA PHE A 101 15.31 23.77 -21.27
C PHE A 101 15.08 23.08 -19.94
N ARG A 102 14.11 22.16 -19.91
CA ARG A 102 13.80 21.32 -18.75
C ARG A 102 13.76 19.86 -19.19
N ALA A 103 14.45 19.01 -18.46
CA ALA A 103 14.39 17.56 -18.60
C ALA A 103 14.09 16.95 -17.23
N GLU A 104 13.12 16.04 -17.19
CA GLU A 104 12.66 15.36 -15.98
C GLU A 104 12.69 13.86 -16.21
N PHE A 105 13.43 13.13 -15.37
CA PHE A 105 13.51 11.69 -15.36
C PHE A 105 12.91 11.18 -14.04
N PHE A 106 11.85 10.39 -14.14
CA PHE A 106 11.18 9.80 -12.98
C PHE A 106 11.67 8.38 -12.75
N ASN A 107 11.86 8.01 -11.49
CA ASN A 107 12.37 6.70 -11.07
C ASN A 107 13.64 6.28 -11.84
N VAL A 108 14.68 7.12 -11.80
CA VAL A 108 15.94 6.96 -12.55
C VAL A 108 16.64 5.63 -12.23
N LEU A 109 16.48 5.13 -11.01
CA LEU A 109 17.04 3.84 -10.58
C LEU A 109 16.19 2.65 -11.01
N ASN A 110 15.07 2.87 -11.70
CA ASN A 110 14.06 1.87 -12.03
C ASN A 110 13.70 0.99 -10.81
N HIS A 111 13.64 1.62 -9.63
CA HIS A 111 13.38 0.90 -8.39
C HIS A 111 11.87 0.61 -8.31
N PRO A 112 11.45 -0.66 -8.15
CA PRO A 112 10.04 -1.00 -8.04
C PRO A 112 9.49 -0.46 -6.71
N SER A 113 8.51 0.42 -6.81
CA SER A 113 7.69 0.83 -5.67
C SER A 113 6.51 -0.14 -5.52
N PHE A 114 6.15 -0.50 -4.29
CA PHE A 114 5.04 -1.41 -4.02
C PHE A 114 3.97 -0.71 -3.21
N GLY A 115 2.71 -1.07 -3.48
CA GLY A 115 1.57 -0.53 -2.76
C GLY A 115 1.40 -1.11 -1.37
N PRO A 116 0.47 -0.55 -0.58
CA PRO A 116 0.08 -1.16 0.68
C PRO A 116 -0.31 -2.62 0.45
N PRO A 117 0.09 -3.52 1.36
CA PRO A 117 -0.01 -4.97 1.17
C PRO A 117 -1.45 -5.48 1.12
N LEU A 118 -2.39 -4.71 1.67
CA LEU A 118 -3.83 -4.94 1.52
C LEU A 118 -4.40 -3.72 0.81
N ALA A 119 -4.81 -3.90 -0.44
CA ALA A 119 -5.33 -2.80 -1.23
C ALA A 119 -6.75 -2.45 -0.75
N PHE A 120 -6.98 -1.17 -0.44
CA PHE A 120 -8.31 -0.61 -0.25
C PHE A 120 -9.00 -0.50 -1.62
N GLN A 121 -9.53 -1.62 -2.13
CA GLN A 121 -10.17 -1.66 -3.45
C GLN A 121 -11.67 -1.40 -3.31
N GLY A 122 -12.12 -0.21 -3.72
CA GLY A 122 -13.55 0.04 -3.95
C GLY A 122 -14.44 0.19 -2.71
N GLY A 123 -13.88 0.61 -1.57
CA GLY A 123 -14.66 0.90 -0.35
C GLY A 123 -14.86 -0.28 0.59
N THR A 124 -14.31 -1.46 0.28
CA THR A 124 -14.18 -2.55 1.25
C THR A 124 -12.89 -2.39 2.05
N THR A 125 -12.96 -2.64 3.35
CA THR A 125 -11.81 -2.63 4.24
C THR A 125 -10.82 -3.71 3.83
N ALA A 126 -9.53 -3.36 3.82
CA ALA A 126 -8.43 -4.30 3.77
C ALA A 126 -8.50 -5.25 4.98
N GLN A 127 -8.99 -6.48 4.79
CA GLN A 127 -9.12 -7.50 5.83
C GLN A 127 -8.15 -8.65 5.56
N LEU A 128 -7.53 -9.22 6.60
CA LEU A 128 -6.63 -10.38 6.46
C LEU A 128 -7.38 -11.69 6.22
N PHE A 129 -8.62 -11.78 6.69
CA PHE A 129 -9.49 -12.95 6.53
C PHE A 129 -10.83 -12.52 5.93
N GLY A 130 -11.38 -13.35 5.07
CA GLY A 130 -12.74 -13.19 4.55
C GLY A 130 -13.80 -13.49 5.61
N ALA A 131 -15.06 -13.23 5.28
CA ALA A 131 -16.21 -13.58 6.13
C ALA A 131 -16.34 -15.11 6.37
N ASP A 132 -15.67 -15.91 5.55
CA ASP A 132 -15.57 -17.36 5.68
C ASP A 132 -14.42 -17.82 6.61
N GLY A 133 -13.54 -16.90 7.02
CA GLY A 133 -12.40 -17.15 7.90
C GLY A 133 -11.14 -17.62 7.16
N LEU A 134 -11.15 -17.66 5.83
CA LEU A 134 -9.99 -17.98 5.02
C LEU A 134 -9.15 -16.73 4.75
N PRO A 135 -7.82 -16.86 4.57
CA PRO A 135 -6.97 -15.72 4.23
C PRO A 135 -7.45 -15.01 2.96
N SER A 136 -7.50 -13.68 2.99
CA SER A 136 -7.85 -12.88 1.82
C SER A 136 -6.66 -12.79 0.87
N GLY A 137 -6.84 -13.28 -0.35
CA GLY A 137 -5.83 -13.22 -1.40
C GLY A 137 -5.75 -11.81 -2.00
N THR A 138 -5.04 -10.87 -1.38
CA THR A 138 -4.70 -9.60 -2.04
C THR A 138 -3.18 -9.47 -2.15
N GLU A 139 -2.70 -9.42 -3.39
CA GLU A 139 -1.28 -9.30 -3.73
C GLU A 139 -0.81 -7.86 -3.49
N SER A 140 0.41 -7.68 -2.99
CA SER A 140 1.08 -6.37 -3.03
C SER A 140 1.45 -6.04 -4.47
N MET A 141 0.64 -5.21 -5.13
CA MET A 141 0.90 -4.83 -6.52
C MET A 141 2.02 -3.78 -6.59
N PRO A 142 2.92 -3.86 -7.59
CA PRO A 142 3.86 -2.78 -7.85
C PRO A 142 3.10 -1.52 -8.25
N LEU A 143 3.39 -0.39 -7.59
CA LEU A 143 3.01 0.91 -8.12
C LEU A 143 3.83 1.14 -9.38
N ARG A 144 3.17 1.12 -10.53
CA ARG A 144 3.79 1.48 -11.80
C ARG A 144 4.19 2.95 -11.75
N ALA A 145 5.47 3.23 -11.54
CA ALA A 145 6.00 4.57 -11.72
C ALA A 145 5.77 4.97 -13.19
N PRO A 146 5.16 6.14 -13.48
CA PRO A 146 5.02 6.61 -14.85
C PRO A 146 6.42 6.96 -15.39
N GLY A 147 7.03 6.01 -16.09
CA GLY A 147 8.27 6.23 -16.84
C GLY A 147 8.02 7.01 -18.11
N ASN A 148 7.63 8.28 -18.00
CA ASN A 148 7.49 9.17 -19.16
C ASN A 148 8.38 10.41 -18.95
N LEU A 149 9.30 10.63 -19.89
CA LEU A 149 10.01 11.89 -20.07
C LEU A 149 8.98 13.00 -20.34
N ALA A 150 8.78 13.91 -19.38
CA ALA A 150 7.98 15.10 -19.61
C ALA A 150 8.86 16.20 -20.21
N LEU A 151 8.86 16.32 -21.54
CA LEU A 151 9.39 17.50 -22.22
C LEU A 151 8.32 18.61 -22.13
N ASN A 152 8.39 19.46 -21.12
CA ASN A 152 7.58 20.67 -21.11
C ASN A 152 8.18 21.69 -22.10
N PRO A 153 7.45 22.09 -23.16
CA PRO A 153 7.91 23.14 -24.04
C PRO A 153 8.00 24.47 -23.29
N PRO A 154 8.92 25.36 -23.66
CA PRO A 154 9.12 26.63 -22.98
C PRO A 154 7.95 27.58 -23.27
N GLY A 155 7.01 27.70 -22.33
CA GLY A 155 6.10 28.85 -22.25
C GLY A 155 4.61 28.54 -22.14
N ALA A 156 4.16 28.17 -20.94
CA ALA A 156 2.83 28.55 -20.47
C ALA A 156 2.98 29.06 -19.03
N ARG A 157 2.99 30.38 -18.87
CA ARG A 157 2.85 31.00 -17.55
C ARG A 157 1.44 30.63 -17.04
N PRO A 158 1.26 30.17 -15.79
CA PRO A 158 -0.06 30.17 -15.18
C PRO A 158 -0.54 31.63 -15.15
N ALA A 159 -1.69 31.91 -15.73
CA ALA A 159 -2.36 33.19 -15.56
C ALA A 159 -2.63 33.37 -14.06
N ALA A 160 -2.10 34.42 -13.45
CA ALA A 160 -2.46 34.82 -12.10
C ALA A 160 -3.95 35.19 -12.09
N PRO A 161 -4.72 34.81 -11.05
CA PRO A 161 -6.10 35.23 -10.92
C PRO A 161 -6.16 36.76 -10.73
N SER A 162 -6.92 37.43 -11.60
CA SER A 162 -7.31 38.83 -11.41
C SER A 162 -8.23 38.93 -10.20
N LYS A 163 -7.99 39.93 -9.35
CA LYS A 163 -8.93 40.36 -8.31
C LYS A 163 -10.25 40.81 -8.92
#